data_AF-A0A2E0RN04-F1
#
_entry.id   AF-A0A2E0RN04-F1
#
_cell.length_a   1.000
_cell.length_b   1.000
_cell.length_c   1.000
_cell.angle_alpha   90.00
_cell.angle_beta   90.00
_cell.angle_gamma   90.00
#
_symmetry.space_group_name_H-M   'P 1'
#
loop_
_entity.id
_entity.type
_entity.pdbx_description
1 polymer ?
#
loop_
_entity_poly.entity_id
_entity_poly.type
_entity_poly.pdbx_seq_one_letter_code
_entity_poly.pdbx_strand_id
1 'polypeptide(L)' 'NRWHSERAAVRSTVLGLPPVPNEPVRCQIVKPDGTTIDFECNHTFSPEQVEWFRAGSALNIVRQKVADGDV' A
#
# COMPACT_ATOMS: atom_id res chain seq x y z
N ASN A 1 -11.69 15.65 -32.27
CA ASN A 1 -11.16 14.78 -31.20
C ASN A 1 -11.26 15.45 -29.83
N ARG A 2 -12.43 15.44 -29.20
CA ARG A 2 -12.67 16.04 -27.88
C ARG A 2 -12.64 14.95 -26.81
N TRP A 3 -11.43 14.58 -26.36
CA TRP A 3 -11.20 13.61 -25.29
C TRP A 3 -10.82 14.31 -23.98
N HIS A 4 -11.67 15.20 -23.48
CA HIS A 4 -11.51 15.79 -22.15
C HIS A 4 -12.88 15.97 -21.51
N SER A 5 -13.65 14.88 -21.39
CA SER A 5 -14.70 14.86 -20.38
C SER A 5 -14.01 14.79 -19.01
N GLU A 6 -14.39 15.74 -18.16
CA GLU A 6 -14.04 15.85 -16.74
C GLU A 6 -13.99 14.47 -16.07
N ARG A 7 -12.79 13.95 -15.82
CA ARG A 7 -12.66 12.75 -15.00
C ARG A 7 -12.92 13.15 -13.56
N ALA A 8 -14.06 12.74 -13.03
CA ALA A 8 -14.37 12.90 -11.63
C ALA A 8 -13.23 12.29 -10.79
N ALA A 9 -12.59 13.09 -9.93
CA ALA A 9 -11.48 12.63 -9.11
C ALA A 9 -11.99 11.61 -8.08
N VAL A 10 -11.52 10.37 -8.14
CA VAL A 10 -11.87 9.33 -7.16
C VAL A 10 -10.77 9.21 -6.11
N ARG A 11 -11.14 8.97 -4.86
CA ARG A 11 -10.19 8.72 -3.76
C ARG A 11 -10.14 7.23 -3.47
N SER A 12 -8.97 6.60 -3.58
CA SER A 12 -8.77 5.23 -3.10
C SER A 12 -8.12 5.24 -1.71
N THR A 13 -8.52 4.30 -0.86
CA THR A 13 -7.95 4.04 0.47
C THR A 13 -7.60 2.57 0.58
N VAL A 14 -6.39 2.26 1.03
CA VAL A 14 -5.99 0.89 1.40
C VAL A 14 -6.23 0.73 2.90
N LEU A 15 -6.94 -0.32 3.29
CA LEU A 15 -7.31 -0.62 4.66
C LEU A 15 -6.49 -1.82 5.16
N GLY A 16 -6.30 -1.90 6.48
CA GLY A 16 -5.61 -3.05 7.10
C GLY A 16 -4.10 -3.08 6.83
N LEU A 17 -3.43 -1.94 7.01
CA LEU A 17 -1.96 -1.86 6.96
C LEU A 17 -1.36 -2.07 8.35
N PRO A 18 -0.17 -2.68 8.47
CA PRO A 18 0.70 -3.20 7.38
C PRO A 18 0.18 -4.51 6.76
N PRO A 19 0.56 -4.83 5.50
CA PRO A 19 0.11 -6.03 4.80
C PRO A 19 0.58 -7.32 5.47
N VAL A 20 -0.23 -8.38 5.39
CA VAL A 20 0.10 -9.73 5.89
C VAL A 20 0.48 -10.63 4.72
N PRO A 21 1.64 -11.30 4.72
CA PRO A 21 2.07 -12.16 3.61
C PRO A 21 1.02 -13.22 3.26
N ASN A 22 0.78 -13.41 1.95
CA ASN A 22 -0.22 -14.33 1.39
C ASN A 22 -1.69 -14.01 1.71
N GLU A 23 -1.99 -12.85 2.30
CA GLU A 23 -3.36 -12.39 2.49
C GLU A 23 -3.64 -11.18 1.60
N PRO A 24 -4.83 -11.09 0.97
CA PRO A 24 -5.19 -9.90 0.21
C PRO A 24 -5.46 -8.72 1.14
N VAL A 25 -5.12 -7.51 0.69
CA VAL A 25 -5.48 -6.27 1.40
C VAL A 25 -6.80 -5.72 0.89
N ARG A 26 -7.61 -5.19 1.79
CA ARG A 26 -8.88 -4.55 1.43
C ARG A 26 -8.64 -3.11 1.00
N CYS A 27 -9.22 -2.74 -0.12
CA CYS A 27 -9.16 -1.40 -0.67
C CYS A 27 -10.58 -0.85 -0.88
N GLN A 28 -10.73 0.46 -0.76
CA GLN A 28 -11.99 1.15 -0.94
C GLN A 28 -11.79 2.33 -1.90
N ILE A 29 -12.66 2.45 -2.90
CA ILE A 29 -12.76 3.62 -3.77
C ILE A 29 -13.98 4.43 -3.34
N VAL A 30 -13.75 5.70 -3.00
CA VAL A 30 -14.79 6.70 -2.75
C VAL A 30 -14.93 7.54 -4.02
N LYS A 31 -16.11 7.49 -4.62
CA LYS A 31 -16.46 8.35 -5.76
C LYS A 31 -16.93 9.72 -5.29
N PRO A 32 -16.89 10.75 -6.14
CA PRO A 32 -17.41 12.09 -5.83
C PRO A 32 -18.90 12.13 -5.48
N ASP A 33 -19.68 11.16 -5.97
CA ASP A 33 -21.11 11.00 -5.64
C ASP A 33 -21.35 10.41 -4.24
N GLY A 34 -20.29 10.08 -3.49
CA GLY A 34 -20.35 9.46 -2.17
C GLY A 34 -20.45 7.93 -2.20
N THR A 35 -20.58 7.32 -3.37
CA THR A 35 -20.61 5.86 -3.49
C THR A 35 -19.25 5.26 -3.19
N THR A 36 -19.24 4.22 -2.35
CA THR A 36 -18.04 3.45 -2.02
C THR A 36 -18.04 2.11 -2.74
N ILE A 37 -16.91 1.73 -3.31
CA ILE A 37 -16.66 0.41 -3.90
C ILE A 37 -15.52 -0.25 -3.14
N ASP A 38 -15.81 -1.36 -2.49
CA ASP A 38 -14.81 -2.17 -1.81
C ASP A 38 -14.30 -3.28 -2.75
N PHE A 39 -13.00 -3.54 -2.69
CA PHE A 39 -12.35 -4.60 -3.47
C PHE A 39 -11.12 -5.13 -2.73
N GLU A 40 -10.71 -6.34 -3.10
CA GLU A 40 -9.51 -6.98 -2.56
C GLU A 40 -8.34 -6.81 -3.54
N CYS A 41 -7.14 -6.59 -3.01
CA CYS A 41 -5.92 -6.45 -3.77
C CYS A 41 -4.90 -7.49 -3.32
N ASN A 42 -4.49 -8.35 -4.24
CA ASN A 42 -3.44 -9.33 -4.00
C ASN A 42 -2.07 -8.65 -4.00
N HIS A 43 -1.16 -9.14 -3.17
CA HIS A 43 0.22 -8.69 -3.14
C HIS A 43 1.18 -9.86 -2.92
N THR A 44 2.46 -9.62 -3.18
CA THR A 44 3.53 -10.61 -3.04
C THR A 44 4.54 -10.24 -1.94
N PHE A 45 4.15 -9.40 -0.97
CA PHE A 45 5.00 -9.05 0.17
C PHE A 45 5.45 -10.31 0.93
N SER A 46 6.77 -10.49 1.03
CA SER A 46 7.38 -11.44 1.96
C SER A 46 7.41 -10.85 3.39
N PRO A 47 7.59 -11.67 4.44
CA PRO A 47 7.71 -11.18 5.81
C PRO A 47 8.80 -10.10 5.98
N GLU A 48 9.95 -10.27 5.34
CA GLU A 48 11.03 -9.27 5.38
C GLU A 48 10.62 -7.95 4.69
N GLN A 49 9.88 -8.01 3.59
CA GLN A 49 9.40 -6.80 2.91
C GLN A 49 8.32 -6.07 3.71
N VAL A 50 7.54 -6.79 4.53
CA VAL A 50 6.64 -6.15 5.49
C VAL A 50 7.43 -5.40 6.56
N GLU A 51 8.57 -5.91 7.00
CA GLU A 51 9.46 -5.17 7.91
C GLU A 51 10.08 -3.94 7.25
N TRP A 52 10.46 -4.01 5.96
CA TRP A 52 10.88 -2.83 5.20
C TRP A 52 9.77 -1.78 5.12
N PHE A 53 8.52 -2.23 4.94
CA PHE A 53 7.35 -1.35 4.95
C PHE A 53 7.18 -0.67 6.31
N ARG A 54 7.30 -1.42 7.42
CA ARG A 54 7.23 -0.86 8.78
C ARG A 54 8.36 0.13 9.06
N ALA A 55 9.57 -0.17 8.59
CA ALA A 55 10.73 0.71 8.73
C ALA A 55 10.71 1.91 7.77
N GLY A 56 9.75 1.96 6.83
CA GLY A 56 9.62 2.99 5.81
C GLY A 56 10.53 2.81 4.59
N SER A 57 11.54 1.94 4.66
CA SER A 57 12.31 1.45 3.50
C SER A 57 13.21 0.27 3.88
N ALA A 58 13.65 -0.50 2.88
CA ALA A 58 14.69 -1.51 3.06
C ALA A 58 16.01 -0.90 3.59
N LEU A 59 16.34 0.32 3.14
CA LEU A 59 17.55 1.02 3.55
C LEU A 59 17.55 1.34 5.05
N ASN A 60 16.40 1.63 5.64
CA ASN A 60 16.30 1.91 7.07
C ASN A 60 16.62 0.67 7.91
N ILE A 61 16.19 -0.52 7.46
CA ILE A 61 16.59 -1.78 8.11
C ILE A 61 18.10 -2.01 7.99
N VAL A 62 18.69 -1.77 6.82
CA VAL A 62 20.16 -1.93 6.66
C VAL A 62 20.92 -0.95 7.54
N ARG A 63 20.48 0.31 7.63
CA ARG A 63 21.09 1.31 8.52
C ARG A 63 21.03 0.89 9.99
N GLN A 64 19.92 0.30 10.42
CA GLN A 64 19.78 -0.26 11.77
C GLN A 64 20.76 -1.42 12.00
N LYS A 65 20.76 -2.42 11.11
CA LYS A 65 21.69 -3.57 11.20
C LYS A 65 23.17 -3.15 11.22
N VAL A 66 23.55 -2.16 10.43
CA VAL A 66 24.93 -1.61 10.41
C VAL A 66 25.25 -0.86 11.70
N ALA A 67 24.31 -0.09 12.24
CA ALA A 67 24.49 0.63 13.50
C ALA A 67 24.58 -0.30 14.71
N ASP A 68 23.84 -1.41 14.67
CA ASP A 68 23.80 -2.43 15.73
C ASP A 68 25.02 -3.39 15.66
N GLY A 69 25.85 -3.29 14.61
CA GLY A 69 27.08 -4.08 14.47
C GLY A 69 26.87 -5.50 13.91
N ASP A 70 25.68 -5.79 13.36
CA ASP A 70 25.25 -7.10 12.86
C ASP A 70 25.58 -7.33 11.37
N VAL A 71 26.63 -6.68 10.83
CA VAL A 71 27.07 -6.83 9.43
C VAL A 71 28.49 -7.34 9.29
#